data_AF-A0A524GE84-F1
#
_entry.id   AF-A0A524GE84-F1
#
_cell.length_a   1.000
_cell.length_b   1.000
_cell.length_c   1.000
_cell.angle_alpha   90.00
_cell.angle_beta   90.00
_cell.angle_gamma   90.00
#
_symmetry.space_group_name_H-M   'P 1'
#
loop_
_entity.id
_entity.type
_entity.pdbx_description
1 polymer ?
#
loop_
_entity_poly.entity_id
_entity_poly.type
_entity_poly.pdbx_seq_one_letter_code
_entity_poly.pdbx_strand_id
1 'polypeptide(L)'
;MRTAPTSRIITTNQILRQEYHTLQSGDIFIGRLRLKATEEHLLLDLVERGIILFPSALSQHLCRSKIFQAHLFGRQMLPLTVPIHDQHDMLETVNLYQK
;
A
#
# COMPACT_ATOMS: atom_id res chain seq x y z
N MET A 1 -10.00 -22.41 28.00
CA MET A 1 -9.12 -21.71 27.06
C MET A 1 -9.67 -21.94 25.66
N ARG A 2 -10.10 -20.88 24.96
CA ARG A 2 -10.53 -20.97 23.55
C ARG A 2 -9.24 -21.12 22.72
N THR A 3 -9.05 -22.23 22.03
CA THR A 3 -7.98 -22.38 21.04
C THR A 3 -8.22 -21.33 19.97
N ALA A 4 -7.31 -20.35 19.86
CA ALA A 4 -7.36 -19.41 18.75
C ALA A 4 -7.31 -20.22 17.44
N PRO A 5 -8.16 -19.92 16.44
CA PRO A 5 -8.07 -20.57 15.15
C PRO A 5 -6.65 -20.38 14.59
N THR A 6 -6.06 -21.47 14.09
CA THR A 6 -4.71 -21.44 13.50
C THR A 6 -4.71 -20.50 12.30
N SER A 7 -3.97 -19.40 12.38
CA SER A 7 -3.80 -18.46 11.27
C SER A 7 -3.33 -19.18 10.01
N ARG A 8 -4.05 -19.03 8.90
CA ARG A 8 -3.62 -19.57 7.61
C ARG A 8 -2.50 -18.69 7.04
N ILE A 9 -1.45 -19.32 6.52
CA ILE A 9 -0.35 -18.61 5.84
C ILE A 9 -0.51 -18.81 4.32
N ILE A 10 -0.68 -17.70 3.61
CA ILE A 10 -0.87 -17.65 2.16
C ILE A 10 0.37 -17.05 1.53
N THR A 11 0.99 -17.75 0.59
CA THR A 11 2.31 -17.38 0.04
C THR A 11 2.27 -17.00 -1.43
N THR A 12 1.11 -17.11 -2.09
CA THR A 12 0.98 -16.79 -3.52
C THR A 12 -0.27 -15.96 -3.79
N ASN A 13 -0.17 -15.09 -4.80
CA ASN A 13 -1.30 -14.29 -5.26
C ASN A 13 -2.45 -15.16 -5.79
N GLN A 14 -2.14 -16.30 -6.40
CA GLN A 14 -3.17 -17.20 -6.92
C GLN A 14 -4.04 -17.76 -5.79
N ILE A 15 -3.42 -18.27 -4.73
CA ILE A 15 -4.15 -18.80 -3.56
C ILE A 15 -4.96 -17.68 -2.89
N LEU A 16 -4.36 -16.50 -2.68
CA LEU A 16 -5.06 -15.35 -2.08
C LEU A 16 -6.30 -14.97 -2.89
N ARG A 17 -6.24 -15.02 -4.22
CA ARG A 17 -7.37 -14.68 -5.09
C ARG A 17 -8.44 -15.77 -5.09
N GLN A 18 -8.05 -17.05 -5.07
CA GLN A 18 -8.98 -18.18 -5.00
C GLN A 18 -9.75 -18.19 -3.68
N GLU A 19 -9.05 -17.92 -2.58
CA GLU A 19 -9.60 -17.96 -1.21
C GLU A 19 -10.06 -16.60 -0.70
N TYR A 20 -10.10 -15.56 -1.53
CA TYR A 20 -10.31 -14.18 -1.11
C TYR A 20 -11.55 -13.98 -0.22
N HIS A 21 -12.64 -14.68 -0.53
CA HIS A 21 -13.90 -14.60 0.21
C HIS A 21 -13.93 -15.44 1.49
N THR A 22 -12.99 -16.37 1.66
CA THR A 22 -12.91 -17.26 2.82
C THR A 22 -11.86 -16.80 3.83
N LEU A 23 -11.09 -15.74 3.51
CA LEU A 23 -10.10 -15.13 4.41
C LEU A 23 -10.75 -14.63 5.70
N GLN A 24 -10.07 -14.85 6.82
CA GLN A 24 -10.50 -14.45 8.15
C GLN A 24 -9.45 -13.61 8.84
N SER A 25 -9.89 -12.75 9.77
CA SER A 25 -8.99 -11.96 10.61
C SER A 25 -7.92 -12.84 11.26
N GLY A 26 -6.66 -12.41 11.16
CA GLY A 26 -5.50 -13.16 11.63
C GLY A 26 -4.85 -14.09 10.60
N ASP A 27 -5.47 -14.33 9.44
CA ASP A 27 -4.79 -14.97 8.31
C ASP A 27 -3.63 -14.06 7.83
N ILE A 28 -2.56 -14.67 7.32
CA ILE A 28 -1.31 -14.01 6.96
C ILE A 28 -1.04 -14.19 5.48
N PHE A 29 -0.77 -13.10 4.77
CA PHE A 29 -0.25 -13.13 3.40
C PHE A 29 1.22 -12.74 3.36
N ILE A 30 2.06 -13.62 2.81
CA ILE A 30 3.49 -13.40 2.60
C ILE A 30 3.73 -13.23 1.11
N GLY A 31 3.93 -12.00 0.68
CA GLY A 31 4.21 -11.65 -0.71
C GLY A 31 3.78 -10.24 -1.06
N ARG A 32 4.14 -9.81 -2.28
CA ARG A 32 3.61 -8.58 -2.87
C ARG A 32 2.34 -8.89 -3.64
N LEU A 33 1.23 -8.22 -3.32
CA LEU A 33 0.00 -8.28 -4.09
C LEU A 33 0.27 -7.76 -5.51
N ARG A 34 -0.12 -8.54 -6.50
CA ARG A 34 -0.11 -8.16 -7.92
C ARG A 34 -1.40 -7.41 -8.21
N LEU A 35 -1.35 -6.09 -8.01
CA LEU A 35 -2.47 -5.17 -8.23
C LEU A 35 -2.48 -4.65 -9.67
N LYS A 36 -3.65 -4.75 -10.32
CA LYS A 36 -3.97 -3.98 -11.54
C LYS A 36 -4.23 -2.51 -11.19
N ALA A 37 -4.32 -1.66 -12.20
CA ALA A 37 -4.38 -0.18 -12.09
C ALA A 37 -5.61 0.41 -11.37
N THR A 38 -6.44 -0.41 -10.74
CA THR A 38 -7.64 0.00 -9.97
C THR A 38 -7.88 -0.89 -8.76
N GLU A 39 -6.94 -1.80 -8.46
CA GLU A 39 -7.08 -2.82 -7.42
C GLU A 39 -6.45 -2.41 -6.09
N GLU A 40 -6.02 -1.17 -5.95
CA GLU A 40 -5.47 -0.61 -4.72
C GLU A 40 -6.41 -0.79 -3.51
N HIS A 41 -7.73 -0.81 -3.76
CA HIS A 41 -8.76 -1.10 -2.77
C HIS A 41 -8.59 -2.47 -2.08
N LEU A 42 -7.95 -3.46 -2.72
CA LEU A 42 -7.70 -4.76 -2.12
C LEU A 42 -6.77 -4.68 -0.91
N LEU A 43 -5.80 -3.76 -0.94
CA LEU A 43 -4.93 -3.55 0.22
C LEU A 43 -5.72 -3.01 1.41
N LEU A 44 -6.66 -2.09 1.15
CA LEU A 44 -7.54 -1.54 2.17
C LEU A 44 -8.47 -2.64 2.73
N ASP A 45 -9.16 -3.37 1.86
CA ASP A 45 -10.08 -4.44 2.28
C ASP A 45 -9.39 -5.50 3.13
N LEU A 46 -8.20 -5.96 2.72
CA LEU A 46 -7.45 -6.97 3.48
C LEU A 46 -7.02 -6.45 4.87
N VAL A 47 -6.60 -5.19 4.96
CA VAL A 47 -6.24 -4.58 6.25
C VAL A 47 -7.47 -4.44 7.15
N GLU A 48 -8.58 -3.94 6.62
CA GLU A 48 -9.85 -3.78 7.35
C GLU A 48 -10.40 -5.13 7.85
N ARG A 49 -10.20 -6.20 7.09
CA ARG A 49 -10.56 -7.58 7.50
C ARG A 49 -9.62 -8.18 8.54
N GLY A 50 -8.56 -7.48 8.94
CA GLY A 50 -7.57 -7.99 9.89
C GLY A 50 -6.60 -9.01 9.31
N ILE A 51 -6.39 -9.02 7.98
CA ILE A 51 -5.40 -9.87 7.32
C ILE A 51 -4.01 -9.24 7.51
N ILE A 52 -3.06 -10.05 7.98
CA ILE A 52 -1.69 -9.59 8.20
C ILE A 52 -0.91 -9.69 6.90
N LEU A 53 -0.44 -8.57 6.36
CA LEU A 53 0.33 -8.54 5.12
C LEU A 53 1.82 -8.37 5.41
N PHE A 54 2.65 -9.20 4.79
CA PHE A 54 4.10 -9.06 4.78
C PHE A 54 4.64 -9.10 3.34
N PRO A 55 5.19 -7.99 2.80
CA PRO A 55 5.31 -6.66 3.42
C PRO A 55 3.95 -6.00 3.72
N SER A 56 3.92 -4.99 4.60
CA SER A 56 2.67 -4.30 4.96
C SER A 56 1.94 -3.70 3.76
N ALA A 57 0.61 -3.53 3.84
CA ALA A 57 -0.18 -2.84 2.80
C ALA A 57 0.44 -1.49 2.40
N LEU A 58 0.80 -0.68 3.41
CA LEU A 58 1.39 0.64 3.23
C LEU A 58 2.71 0.55 2.45
N SER A 59 3.61 -0.35 2.84
CA SER A 59 4.89 -0.57 2.14
C SER A 59 4.67 -0.99 0.69
N GLN A 60 3.71 -1.87 0.44
CA GLN A 60 3.37 -2.32 -0.91
C GLN A 60 2.80 -1.18 -1.78
N HIS A 61 1.93 -0.33 -1.22
CA HIS A 61 1.36 0.81 -1.93
C HIS A 61 2.42 1.89 -2.20
N LEU A 62 3.26 2.21 -1.22
CA LEU A 62 4.37 3.14 -1.35
C LEU A 62 5.29 2.77 -2.51
N CYS A 63 5.68 1.49 -2.64
CA CYS A 63 6.56 1.04 -3.73
C CYS A 63 6.02 1.36 -5.14
N ARG A 64 4.73 1.65 -5.31
CA ARG A 64 4.08 1.93 -6.60
C ARG A 64 3.97 3.41 -6.93
N SER A 65 4.14 4.32 -5.96
CA SER A 65 3.94 5.75 -6.16
C SER A 65 5.09 6.56 -5.59
N LYS A 66 5.88 7.18 -6.47
CA LYS A 66 6.93 8.14 -6.08
C LYS A 66 6.34 9.37 -5.40
N ILE A 67 5.16 9.81 -5.85
CA ILE A 67 4.43 10.92 -5.21
C ILE A 67 4.09 10.55 -3.77
N PHE A 68 3.59 9.34 -3.53
CA PHE A 68 3.28 8.89 -2.17
C PHE A 68 4.54 8.74 -1.31
N GLN A 69 5.63 8.22 -1.88
CA GLN A 69 6.93 8.17 -1.19
C GLN A 69 7.44 9.57 -0.83
N ALA A 70 7.41 10.52 -1.76
CA ALA A 70 7.85 11.89 -1.53
C ALA A 70 7.00 12.57 -0.44
N HIS A 71 5.68 12.36 -0.47
CA HIS A 71 4.78 12.87 0.57
C HIS A 71 5.08 12.25 1.95
N LEU A 72 5.18 10.92 2.06
CA LEU A 72 5.36 10.24 3.35
C LEU A 72 6.76 10.47 3.94
N PHE A 73 7.80 10.44 3.10
CA PHE A 73 9.20 10.57 3.52
C PHE A 73 9.73 12.00 3.35
N GLY A 74 8.86 13.01 3.25
CA GLY A 74 9.26 14.38 2.88
C GLY A 74 10.40 14.97 3.72
N ARG A 75 10.47 14.62 5.02
CA ARG A 75 11.55 15.06 5.92
C ARG A 75 12.93 14.47 5.59
N GLN A 76 12.96 13.34 4.90
CA GLN A 76 14.18 12.63 4.50
C GLN A 76 14.51 12.83 3.02
N MET A 77 13.64 13.49 2.26
CA MET A 77 13.88 13.75 0.84
C MET A 77 14.90 14.87 0.64
N LEU A 78 15.52 14.87 -0.55
CA LEU A 78 16.41 15.96 -0.93
C LEU A 78 15.64 17.29 -0.97
N PRO A 79 16.32 18.43 -0.71
CA PRO A 79 15.70 19.74 -0.82
C PRO A 79 14.96 19.91 -2.15
N LEU A 80 13.82 20.60 -2.12
CA LEU A 80 12.95 20.85 -3.29
C LEU A 80 12.28 19.60 -3.87
N THR A 81 12.34 18.44 -3.21
CA THR A 81 11.47 17.31 -3.56
C THR A 81 10.07 17.59 -3.04
N VAL A 82 9.11 17.73 -3.94
CA VAL A 82 7.70 17.99 -3.62
C VAL A 82 6.78 16.99 -4.32
N PRO A 83 5.77 16.45 -3.65
CA PRO A 83 4.72 15.66 -4.29
C PRO A 83 3.83 16.60 -5.12
N ILE A 84 3.63 16.27 -6.40
CA ILE A 84 2.74 16.99 -7.32
C ILE A 84 1.58 16.06 -7.65
N HIS A 85 0.36 16.42 -7.24
CA HIS A 85 -0.85 15.63 -7.48
C HIS A 85 -1.63 16.12 -8.70
N ASP A 86 -1.55 17.42 -8.98
CA ASP A 86 -2.25 18.02 -10.11
C ASP A 86 -1.48 19.19 -10.76
N GLN A 87 -2.16 19.89 -11.69
CA GLN A 87 -1.58 21.04 -12.38
C GLN A 87 -1.43 22.27 -11.48
N HIS A 88 -2.27 22.44 -10.47
CA HIS A 88 -2.19 23.57 -9.56
C HIS A 88 -0.94 23.46 -8.68
N ASP A 89 -0.69 22.29 -8.10
CA ASP A 89 0.53 21.98 -7.34
C ASP A 89 1.79 22.25 -8.16
N MET A 90 1.74 21.90 -9.45
CA MET A 90 2.85 22.09 -10.38
C MET A 90 3.13 23.58 -10.62
N LEU A 91 2.10 24.38 -10.91
CA LEU A 91 2.25 25.81 -11.14
C LEU A 91 2.77 26.54 -9.89
N GLU A 92 2.26 26.20 -8.70
CA GLU A 92 2.75 26.74 -7.43
C GLU A 92 4.24 26.41 -7.22
N THR A 93 4.63 25.16 -7.50
CA THR A 93 6.02 24.71 -7.36
C THR A 93 6.96 25.42 -8.34
N VAL A 94 6.55 25.65 -9.59
CA VAL A 94 7.37 26.35 -10.60
C VAL A 94 7.62 27.80 -10.20
N ASN A 95 6.66 28.47 -9.55
CA ASN A 95 6.82 29.85 -9.09
C ASN A 95 7.95 30.02 -8.06
N LEU A 96 8.39 28.95 -7.39
CA LEU A 96 9.57 28.97 -6.51
C LEU A 96 10.87 29.36 -7.27
N TYR A 97 10.90 29.18 -8.59
CA TYR A 97 12.05 29.44 -9.44
C TYR A 97 11.95 30.75 -10.24
N GLN A 98 10.84 31.49 -10.17
CA GLN A 98 10.64 32.77 -10.87
C GLN A 98 11.33 33.96 -10.18
N LYS A 99 12.53 33.75 -9.65
CA LYS A 99 13.39 34.85 -9.20
C LYS A 99 13.90 35.68 -10.37
#